data_AF-A0A936SDX3-F1
#
_entry.id   AF-A0A936SDX3-F1
#
_cell.length_a   1.000
_cell.length_b   1.000
_cell.length_c   1.000
_cell.angle_alpha   90.00
_cell.angle_beta   90.00
_cell.angle_gamma   90.00
#
_symmetry.space_group_name_H-M   'P 1'
#
loop_
_entity.id
_entity.type
_entity.pdbx_description
1 polymer ?
#
loop_
_entity_poly.entity_id
_entity_poly.type
_entity_poly.pdbx_seq_one_letter_code
_entity_poly.pdbx_strand_id
1 'polypeptide(L)'
;MQHFPQHTNLGDGYTWTARFDSHDYARMCNFYFTLSIWHGSTCIKQLPVETFDYSYGDANCTYTDDETSAHVHDTLHPHCRRAPPGLVQAGPGAALQCR
;
A
#
# COMPACT_ATOMS: atom_id res chain seq x y z
N MET A 1 12.68 0.89 -4.67
CA MET A 1 11.31 0.55 -4.19
C MET A 1 10.44 0.10 -5.35
N GLN A 2 9.45 -0.78 -5.10
CA GLN A 2 8.62 -1.40 -6.14
C GLN A 2 7.13 -1.43 -5.79
N HIS A 3 6.28 -1.73 -6.77
CA HIS A 3 4.86 -2.01 -6.55
C HIS A 3 4.65 -3.35 -5.84
N PHE A 4 3.51 -3.50 -5.16
CA PHE A 4 3.03 -4.76 -4.62
C PHE A 4 1.70 -5.14 -5.33
N PRO A 5 1.78 -5.67 -6.57
CA PRO A 5 0.60 -5.96 -7.38
C PRO A 5 -0.16 -7.21 -6.94
N GLN A 6 0.46 -8.08 -6.14
CA GLN A 6 -0.18 -9.31 -5.65
C GLN A 6 -1.19 -9.01 -4.56
N HIS A 7 -2.40 -9.57 -4.70
CA HIS A 7 -3.44 -9.48 -3.70
C HIS A 7 -2.99 -10.15 -2.39
N THR A 8 -2.79 -9.34 -1.36
CA THR A 8 -2.42 -9.79 -0.01
C THR A 8 -3.67 -9.85 0.87
N ASN A 9 -3.88 -10.97 1.56
CA ASN A 9 -5.09 -11.23 2.34
C ASN A 9 -5.16 -10.37 3.62
N LEU A 10 -6.32 -9.78 3.91
CA LEU A 10 -6.62 -9.03 5.14
C LEU A 10 -7.55 -9.77 6.11
N GLY A 11 -8.11 -10.91 5.70
CA GLY A 11 -9.22 -11.61 6.34
C GLY A 11 -10.56 -11.27 5.68
N ASP A 12 -11.60 -12.07 5.98
CA ASP A 12 -13.01 -11.81 5.63
C ASP A 12 -13.27 -11.50 4.14
N GLY A 13 -12.49 -12.11 3.24
CA GLY A 13 -12.62 -11.92 1.78
C GLY A 13 -12.01 -10.62 1.26
N TYR A 14 -11.38 -9.81 2.13
CA TYR A 14 -10.67 -8.60 1.73
C TYR A 14 -9.22 -8.89 1.38
N THR A 15 -8.74 -8.19 0.35
CA THR A 15 -7.33 -8.21 -0.04
C THR A 15 -6.85 -6.80 -0.33
N TRP A 16 -5.53 -6.60 -0.43
CA TRP A 16 -4.97 -5.33 -0.87
C TRP A 16 -3.84 -5.50 -1.87
N THR A 17 -3.64 -4.46 -2.68
CA THR A 17 -2.48 -4.25 -3.54
C THR A 17 -1.94 -2.84 -3.27
N ALA A 18 -0.71 -2.57 -3.68
CA ALA A 18 -0.13 -1.24 -3.55
C ALA A 18 0.65 -0.83 -4.81
N ARG A 19 0.40 0.40 -5.24
CA ARG A 19 1.16 1.04 -6.31
C ARG A 19 2.14 2.01 -5.68
N PHE A 20 3.44 1.79 -5.88
CA PHE A 20 4.45 2.81 -5.64
C PHE A 20 4.23 4.01 -6.59
N ASP A 21 4.14 5.21 -6.02
CA ASP A 21 3.91 6.44 -6.77
C ASP A 21 5.18 7.26 -6.92
N SER A 22 5.91 7.49 -5.83
CA SER A 22 7.13 8.29 -5.81
C SER A 22 7.93 8.11 -4.52
N HIS A 23 9.11 8.75 -4.46
CA HIS A 23 9.89 8.89 -3.24
C HIS A 23 10.39 10.32 -3.08
N ASP A 24 10.72 10.72 -1.85
CA ASP A 24 11.32 12.01 -1.51
C ASP A 24 12.55 11.83 -0.61
N TYR A 25 13.74 11.96 -1.19
CA TYR A 25 15.02 11.88 -0.47
C TYR A 25 15.22 13.02 0.54
N ALA A 26 14.64 14.20 0.30
CA ALA A 26 14.81 15.34 1.21
C ALA A 26 14.03 15.15 2.52
N ARG A 27 13.02 14.27 2.51
CA ARG A 27 12.20 13.92 3.68
C ARG A 27 12.48 12.50 4.15
N MET A 28 13.74 12.24 4.52
CA MET A 28 14.15 10.94 5.08
C MET A 28 13.92 9.74 4.14
N CYS A 29 13.98 9.97 2.82
CA CYS A 29 13.65 8.95 1.81
C CYS A 29 12.25 8.35 2.06
N ASN A 30 11.24 9.21 2.14
CA ASN A 30 9.85 8.75 2.20
C ASN A 30 9.45 8.09 0.88
N PHE A 31 8.69 7.01 0.98
CA PHE A 31 8.04 6.31 -0.12
C PHE A 31 6.53 6.57 -0.10
N TYR A 32 5.99 6.96 -1.24
CA TYR A 32 4.57 7.24 -1.42
C TYR A 32 3.91 6.10 -2.18
N PHE A 33 2.78 5.62 -1.66
CA PHE A 33 2.00 4.53 -2.22
C PHE A 33 0.51 4.88 -2.30
N THR A 34 -0.14 4.32 -3.30
CA THR A 34 -1.60 4.18 -3.35
C THR A 34 -1.96 2.74 -3.05
N LEU A 35 -2.54 2.50 -1.86
CA LEU A 35 -3.08 1.20 -1.47
C LEU A 35 -4.48 1.04 -2.06
N SER A 36 -4.75 -0.10 -2.69
CA SER A 36 -6.09 -0.46 -3.17
C SER A 36 -6.59 -1.65 -2.37
N ILE A 37 -7.73 -1.50 -1.70
CA ILE A 37 -8.40 -2.56 -0.95
C ILE A 37 -9.49 -3.14 -1.84
N TRP A 38 -9.55 -4.45 -1.89
CA TRP A 38 -10.43 -5.23 -2.76
C TRP A 38 -11.30 -6.17 -1.94
N HIS A 39 -12.52 -6.41 -2.42
CA HIS A 39 -13.37 -7.51 -1.97
C HIS A 39 -13.86 -8.26 -3.21
N GLY A 40 -13.41 -9.51 -3.37
CA GLY A 40 -13.51 -10.21 -4.66
C GLY A 40 -12.80 -9.44 -5.77
N SER A 41 -13.50 -9.14 -6.87
CA SER A 41 -12.97 -8.40 -8.02
C SER A 41 -13.19 -6.89 -7.95
N THR A 42 -13.76 -6.37 -6.86
CA THR A 42 -14.13 -4.96 -6.74
C THR A 42 -13.14 -4.23 -5.83
N CYS A 43 -12.52 -3.17 -6.35
CA CYS A 43 -11.78 -2.22 -5.52
C CYS A 43 -12.78 -1.38 -4.73
N ILE A 44 -12.77 -1.51 -3.41
CA ILE A 44 -13.74 -0.85 -2.52
C ILE A 44 -13.18 0.45 -1.94
N LYS A 45 -11.86 0.62 -1.94
CA LYS A 45 -11.19 1.78 -1.34
C LYS A 45 -9.79 1.95 -1.87
N GLN A 46 -9.39 3.21 -2.08
CA GLN A 46 -8.01 3.57 -2.33
C GLN A 46 -7.53 4.56 -1.25
N LEU A 47 -6.28 4.39 -0.83
CA LEU A 47 -5.67 5.16 0.25
C LEU A 47 -4.28 5.62 -0.17
N PRO A 48 -4.00 6.93 -0.19
CA PRO A 48 -2.63 7.40 -0.22
C PRO A 48 -1.98 7.12 1.13
N VAL A 49 -0.83 6.46 1.13
CA VAL A 49 -0.03 6.15 2.32
C VAL A 49 1.41 6.49 2.04
N GLU A 50 2.06 7.12 3.02
CA GLU A 50 3.51 7.30 3.01
C GLU A 50 4.15 6.37 4.05
N THR A 51 5.33 5.89 3.73
CA THR A 51 6.23 5.16 4.63
C THR A 51 7.65 5.65 4.39
N PHE A 52 8.62 5.18 5.17
CA PHE A 52 10.01 5.62 5.06
C PHE A 52 10.91 4.46 4.65
N ASP A 53 12.07 4.82 4.10
CA ASP A 53 13.14 3.88 3.83
C ASP A 53 13.84 3.48 5.14
N TYR A 54 13.72 2.20 5.48
CA TYR A 54 14.33 1.60 6.67
C TYR A 54 15.86 1.58 6.64
N SER A 55 16.47 1.83 5.48
CA SER A 55 17.91 1.91 5.31
C SER A 55 18.45 3.34 5.32
N TYR A 56 17.57 4.35 5.27
CA TYR A 56 17.99 5.74 5.12
C TYR A 56 18.58 6.32 6.41
N GLY A 57 19.80 6.86 6.29
CA GLY A 57 20.47 7.60 7.36
C GLY A 57 21.19 6.75 8.41
N ASP A 58 21.08 5.41 8.33
CA ASP A 58 21.85 4.50 9.17
C ASP A 58 23.01 3.89 8.37
N ALA A 59 24.22 4.38 8.64
CA ALA A 59 25.45 3.92 8.00
C ALA A 59 25.81 2.46 8.32
N ASN A 60 25.17 1.86 9.34
CA ASN A 60 25.35 0.46 9.70
C ASN A 60 24.20 -0.44 9.23
N CYS A 61 23.18 0.13 8.58
CA CYS A 61 22.08 -0.67 8.06
C CYS A 61 22.57 -1.56 6.92
N THR A 62 22.36 -2.87 7.07
CA THR A 62 22.75 -3.88 6.08
C THR A 62 21.55 -4.49 5.37
N TYR A 63 20.37 -3.86 5.47
CA TYR A 63 19.19 -4.37 4.78
C TYR A 63 19.41 -4.33 3.27
N THR A 64 19.19 -5.48 2.65
CA THR A 64 19.06 -5.61 1.21
C THR A 64 17.80 -4.92 0.71
N ASP A 65 17.73 -4.64 -0.58
CA ASP A 65 16.53 -4.06 -1.21
C ASP A 65 15.28 -4.94 -0.98
N ASP A 66 15.46 -6.26 -0.90
CA ASP A 66 14.41 -7.24 -0.62
C ASP A 66 13.91 -7.13 0.83
N GLU A 67 14.81 -6.99 1.80
CA GLU A 67 14.46 -6.79 3.21
C GLU A 67 13.77 -5.44 3.43
N THR A 68 14.26 -4.37 2.82
CA THR A 68 13.59 -3.05 2.84
C THR A 68 12.20 -3.14 2.23
N SER A 69 12.04 -3.87 1.11
CA SER A 69 10.73 -4.08 0.48
C SER A 69 9.78 -4.90 1.36
N ALA A 70 10.28 -5.90 2.07
CA ALA A 70 9.50 -6.70 3.02
C ALA A 70 9.03 -5.84 4.21
N HIS A 71 9.93 -5.03 4.80
CA HIS A 71 9.57 -4.10 5.88
C HIS A 71 8.52 -3.07 5.45
N VAL A 72 8.64 -2.55 4.23
CA VAL A 72 7.62 -1.66 3.67
C VAL A 72 6.28 -2.38 3.51
N HIS A 73 6.27 -3.60 2.97
CA HIS A 73 5.03 -4.40 2.82
C HIS A 73 4.35 -4.63 4.18
N ASP A 74 5.12 -5.03 5.19
CA ASP A 74 4.64 -5.25 6.56
C ASP A 74 4.08 -3.97 7.18
N THR A 75 4.64 -2.81 6.86
CA THR A 75 4.14 -1.52 7.34
C THR A 75 2.86 -1.08 6.64
N LEU A 76 2.70 -1.36 5.34
CA LEU A 76 1.49 -1.03 4.59
C LEU A 76 0.31 -1.91 5.02
N HIS A 77 0.55 -3.17 5.41
CA HIS A 77 -0.50 -4.13 5.75
C HIS A 77 -1.47 -3.65 6.87
N PRO A 78 -1.01 -3.12 8.02
CA PRO A 78 -1.87 -2.53 9.04
C PRO A 78 -2.71 -1.34 8.57
N HIS A 79 -2.22 -0.51 7.64
CA HIS A 79 -3.00 0.60 7.09
C HIS A 79 -4.23 0.08 6.34
N CYS A 80 -4.06 -0.99 5.57
CA CYS A 80 -5.17 -1.69 4.90
C CYS A 80 -6.14 -2.33 5.88
N ARG A 81 -5.64 -2.96 6.97
CA ARG A 81 -6.46 -3.65 7.98
C ARG A 81 -7.26 -2.70 8.89
N ARG A 82 -6.80 -1.45 9.09
CA ARG A 82 -7.56 -0.42 9.82
C ARG A 82 -8.57 0.32 8.95
N ALA A 83 -8.51 0.12 7.64
CA ALA A 83 -9.37 0.78 6.68
C ALA A 83 -10.54 -0.04 6.08
N PRO A 84 -10.85 -1.32 6.44
CA PRO A 84 -12.00 -2.01 5.87
C PRO A 84 -13.30 -1.36 6.36
N PRO A 85 -14.34 -1.30 5.51
CA PRO A 85 -15.51 -0.43 5.68
C PRO A 85 -16.34 -0.80 6.93
N GLY A 86 -16.72 0.16 7.78
CA GLY A 86 -17.92 1.01 7.58
C GLY A 86 -18.26 1.36 6.13
N LEU A 87 -19.42 0.88 5.67
CA LEU A 87 -20.06 1.16 4.38
C LEU A 87 -19.87 2.62 3.93
N VAL A 88 -19.22 2.84 2.79
CA VAL A 88 -19.39 4.08 2.02
C VAL A 88 -20.17 3.72 0.76
N GLN A 89 -21.31 4.39 0.62
CA GLN A 89 -22.31 4.22 -0.43
C GLN A 89 -21.69 4.05 -1.82
N ALA A 90 -22.08 2.98 -2.51
CA ALA A 90 -22.10 2.99 -3.96
C ALA A 90 -23.09 4.09 -4.39
N GLY A 91 -22.58 5.29 -4.67
CA GLY A 91 -23.31 6.26 -5.47
C GLY A 91 -23.66 5.62 -6.82
N PRO A 92 -24.89 5.78 -7.32
CA PRO A 92 -25.28 5.13 -8.56
C PRO A 92 -24.54 5.79 -9.72
N GLY A 93 -23.70 5.02 -10.40
CA GLY A 93 -23.17 5.38 -11.71
C GLY A 93 -21.72 5.87 -11.73
N ALA A 94 -20.78 4.93 -11.68
CA ALA A 94 -19.62 4.97 -12.57
C ALA A 94 -18.93 3.61 -12.50
N ALA A 95 -19.10 2.81 -13.54
CA ALA A 95 -18.13 1.77 -13.86
C ALA A 95 -16.80 2.47 -14.16
N LEU A 96 -15.93 2.63 -13.16
CA LEU A 96 -14.55 2.99 -13.42
C LEU A 96 -13.86 1.72 -13.91
N GLN A 97 -13.80 1.58 -15.23
CA GLN A 97 -12.91 0.64 -15.90
C GLN A 97 -11.48 0.95 -15.47
N CYS A 98 -10.86 0.01 -14.75
CA CYS A 98 -9.42 -0.03 -14.60
C CYS A 98 -8.84 -0.27 -16.01
N ARG A 99 -8.20 0.76 -16.57
CA ARG A 99 -7.21 0.62 -17.63
C ARG A 99 -5.82 0.58 -17.02
#